data_AF-A0A509KYW3-F1
#
_entry.id   AF-A0A509KYW3-F1
#
_cell.length_a   1.000
_cell.length_b   1.000
_cell.length_c   1.000
_cell.angle_alpha   90.00
_cell.angle_beta   90.00
_cell.angle_gamma   90.00
#
_symmetry.space_group_name_H-M   'P 1'
#
loop_
_entity.id
_entity.type
_entity.pdbx_description
1 polymer ?
#
loop_
_entity_poly.entity_id
_entity_poly.type
_entity_poly.pdbx_seq_one_letter_code
_entity_poly.pdbx_strand_id
1 'polypeptide(L)'
;IKNEKGIDNIASLIIAVMEVEAWFLADHSIFERINDRLSVDLINENLEIDIENDIIEDYHHPAVVLNSIYNLVGLQYKKKAKQIHSICHRVDYGRLCLDDTVHNKVPRLRELIEKLGEFE
;
A
#
# COMPACT_ATOMS: atom_id res chain seq x y z
N ILE A 1 -14.07 -23.64 -18.91
CA ILE A 1 -12.80 -24.29 -18.52
C ILE A 1 -11.52 -23.53 -18.93
N LYS A 2 -11.18 -23.29 -20.22
CA LYS A 2 -9.98 -22.49 -20.57
C LYS A 2 -10.11 -20.98 -20.27
N ASN A 3 -11.32 -20.42 -20.34
CA ASN A 3 -11.57 -19.01 -20.05
C ASN A 3 -11.62 -18.68 -18.55
N GLU A 4 -12.08 -19.60 -17.71
CA GLU A 4 -12.20 -19.39 -16.25
C GLU A 4 -10.81 -19.23 -15.62
N LYS A 5 -9.87 -20.15 -15.90
CA LYS A 5 -8.48 -20.03 -15.43
C LYS A 5 -7.78 -18.73 -15.87
N GLY A 6 -8.13 -18.20 -17.05
CA GLY A 6 -7.58 -16.93 -17.53
C GLY A 6 -8.12 -15.73 -16.74
N ILE A 7 -9.42 -15.75 -16.42
CA ILE A 7 -10.07 -14.72 -15.60
C ILE A 7 -9.57 -14.78 -14.16
N ASP A 8 -9.46 -15.98 -13.58
CA ASP A 8 -8.96 -16.19 -12.21
C ASP A 8 -7.53 -15.66 -12.05
N ASN A 9 -6.66 -15.89 -13.03
CA ASN A 9 -5.29 -15.39 -13.03
C ASN A 9 -5.24 -13.85 -13.12
N ILE A 10 -6.08 -13.23 -13.96
CA ILE A 10 -6.14 -11.77 -14.09
C ILE A 10 -6.71 -11.15 -12.82
N ALA A 11 -7.77 -11.72 -12.25
CA ALA A 11 -8.35 -11.26 -11.00
C ALA A 11 -7.33 -11.34 -9.85
N SER A 12 -6.61 -12.47 -9.75
CA SER A 12 -5.54 -12.65 -8.75
C SER A 12 -4.42 -11.62 -8.92
N LEU A 13 -4.03 -11.31 -10.15
CA LEU A 13 -3.03 -10.28 -10.41
C LEU A 13 -3.54 -8.87 -10.04
N ILE A 14 -4.79 -8.55 -10.36
CA ILE A 14 -5.40 -7.25 -10.00
C ILE A 14 -5.45 -7.09 -8.48
N ILE A 15 -5.90 -8.13 -7.78
CA ILE A 15 -5.95 -8.14 -6.31
C ILE A 15 -4.54 -7.99 -5.75
N ALA A 16 -3.56 -8.77 -6.24
CA ALA A 16 -2.17 -8.65 -5.79
C ALA A 16 -1.58 -7.24 -5.98
N VAL A 17 -1.92 -6.57 -7.09
CA VAL A 17 -1.51 -5.17 -7.31
C VAL A 17 -2.21 -4.22 -6.32
N MET A 18 -3.51 -4.40 -6.10
CA MET A 18 -4.26 -3.59 -5.13
C MET A 18 -3.71 -3.77 -3.71
N GLU A 19 -3.40 -5.00 -3.31
CA GLU A 19 -2.78 -5.34 -2.03
C GLU A 19 -1.43 -4.64 -1.85
N VAL A 20 -0.54 -4.74 -2.84
CA VAL A 20 0.77 -4.06 -2.79
C VAL A 20 0.62 -2.54 -2.66
N GLU A 21 -0.37 -1.95 -3.35
CA GLU A 21 -0.66 -0.52 -3.24
C GLU A 21 -1.25 -0.15 -1.87
N ALA A 22 -2.07 -1.02 -1.28
CA ALA A 22 -2.54 -0.87 0.09
C ALA A 22 -1.36 -0.92 1.08
N TRP A 23 -0.39 -1.82 0.89
CA TRP A 23 0.79 -1.88 1.75
C TRP A 23 1.64 -0.61 1.71
N PHE A 24 1.68 0.10 0.58
CA PHE A 24 2.32 1.42 0.50
C PHE A 24 1.60 2.48 1.33
N LEU A 25 0.28 2.42 1.42
CA LEU A 25 -0.50 3.31 2.28
C LEU A 25 -0.31 2.96 3.78
N ALA A 26 -0.09 1.69 4.10
CA ALA A 26 0.12 1.24 5.49
C ALA A 26 1.43 1.77 6.10
N ASP A 27 2.51 1.88 5.34
CA ASP A 27 3.74 2.57 5.76
C ASP A 27 3.68 4.07 5.43
N HIS A 28 2.84 4.82 6.13
CA HIS A 28 2.68 6.27 5.94
C HIS A 28 4.00 7.07 6.03
N SER A 29 5.06 6.53 6.66
CA SER A 29 6.37 7.19 6.72
C SER A 29 7.04 7.36 5.35
N ILE A 30 6.62 6.57 4.34
CA ILE A 30 7.15 6.73 2.98
C ILE A 30 6.82 8.09 2.38
N PHE A 31 5.69 8.71 2.79
CA PHE A 31 5.22 9.94 2.18
C PHE A 31 6.15 11.11 2.51
N GLU A 32 6.56 11.23 3.77
CA GLU A 32 7.58 12.20 4.19
C GLU A 32 8.94 11.93 3.52
N ARG A 33 9.30 10.65 3.27
CA ARG A 33 10.52 10.28 2.52
C ARG A 33 10.42 10.60 1.01
N ILE A 34 9.22 10.68 0.46
CA ILE A 34 8.96 11.08 -0.94
C ILE A 34 9.02 12.60 -1.05
N ASN A 35 8.36 13.31 -0.13
CA ASN A 35 8.33 14.75 -0.03
C ASN A 35 8.07 15.13 1.43
N ASP A 36 8.96 15.92 2.02
CA ASP A 36 8.92 16.33 3.43
C ASP A 36 7.65 17.10 3.81
N ARG A 37 6.90 17.61 2.83
CA ARG A 37 5.61 18.26 3.06
C ARG A 37 4.44 17.30 3.21
N LEU A 38 4.58 16.03 2.82
CA LEU A 38 3.52 15.02 2.95
C LEU A 38 3.52 14.41 4.36
N SER A 39 3.29 15.24 5.36
CA SER A 39 3.06 14.78 6.73
C SER A 39 1.71 14.09 6.86
N VAL A 40 1.57 13.25 7.89
CA VAL A 40 0.29 12.62 8.24
C VAL A 40 -0.81 13.65 8.42
N ASP A 41 -0.55 14.72 9.19
CA ASP A 41 -1.54 15.77 9.45
C ASP A 41 -2.08 16.38 8.14
N LEU A 42 -1.18 16.71 7.20
CA LEU A 42 -1.58 17.27 5.91
C LEU A 42 -2.46 16.28 5.14
N ILE A 43 -2.09 15.00 5.14
CA ILE A 43 -2.83 13.94 4.43
C ILE A 43 -4.22 13.79 5.01
N ASN A 44 -4.33 13.61 6.33
CA ASN A 44 -5.59 13.36 7.01
C ASN A 44 -6.54 14.56 6.88
N GLU A 45 -6.03 15.78 7.07
CA GLU A 45 -6.83 17.01 6.96
C GLU A 45 -7.36 17.27 5.55
N ASN A 46 -6.56 17.00 4.51
CA ASN A 46 -6.94 17.34 3.14
C ASN A 46 -7.73 16.24 2.42
N LEU A 47 -7.61 14.99 2.86
CA LEU A 47 -8.26 13.85 2.21
C LEU A 47 -9.43 13.29 3.01
N GLU A 48 -9.71 13.81 4.21
CA GLU A 48 -10.75 13.33 5.11
C GLU A 48 -10.63 11.82 5.41
N ILE A 49 -9.39 11.34 5.57
CA ILE A 49 -9.04 9.96 5.94
C ILE A 49 -8.23 9.93 7.24
N ASP A 50 -8.04 8.75 7.81
CA ASP A 50 -7.09 8.55 8.91
C ASP A 50 -6.06 7.49 8.53
N ILE A 51 -4.99 7.90 7.82
CA ILE A 51 -3.96 6.97 7.35
C ILE A 51 -3.17 6.30 8.48
N GLU A 52 -3.29 6.85 9.70
CA GLU A 52 -2.65 6.29 10.90
C GLU A 52 -3.51 5.24 11.61
N ASN A 53 -4.82 5.20 11.41
CA ASN A 53 -5.68 4.26 12.14
C ASN A 53 -6.61 3.43 11.25
N ASP A 54 -6.81 3.83 9.99
CA ASP A 54 -7.66 3.11 9.06
C ASP A 54 -7.10 1.70 8.77
N ILE A 55 -8.03 0.76 8.56
CA ILE A 55 -7.71 -0.54 7.97
C ILE A 55 -7.55 -0.30 6.47
N ILE A 56 -6.31 -0.32 6.01
CA ILE A 56 -5.94 0.16 4.68
C ILE A 56 -6.49 -0.74 3.57
N GLU A 57 -6.76 -2.01 3.88
CA GLU A 57 -7.42 -2.97 2.99
C GLU A 57 -8.89 -2.61 2.70
N ASP A 58 -9.54 -1.78 3.53
CA ASP A 58 -10.91 -1.31 3.28
C ASP A 58 -10.97 -0.21 2.20
N TYR A 59 -9.82 0.37 1.82
CA TYR A 59 -9.78 1.33 0.72
C TYR A 59 -10.03 0.61 -0.61
N HIS A 60 -11.22 0.81 -1.18
CA HIS A 60 -11.64 0.18 -2.42
C HIS A 60 -10.69 0.44 -3.62
N HIS A 61 -10.01 1.58 -3.63
CA HIS A 61 -9.08 1.98 -4.70
C HIS A 61 -7.78 2.57 -4.14
N PRO A 62 -6.84 1.74 -3.65
CA PRO A 62 -5.60 2.20 -3.01
C PRO A 62 -4.77 3.13 -3.90
N ALA A 63 -4.71 2.84 -5.20
CA ALA A 63 -4.06 3.71 -6.19
C ALA A 63 -4.63 5.12 -6.28
N VAL A 64 -5.95 5.26 -6.13
CA VAL A 64 -6.61 6.56 -6.18
C VAL A 64 -6.22 7.35 -4.94
N VAL A 65 -6.22 6.71 -3.77
CA VAL A 65 -5.76 7.30 -2.50
C VAL A 65 -4.30 7.73 -2.61
N LEU A 66 -3.40 6.85 -3.07
CA LEU A 66 -1.99 7.17 -3.33
C LEU A 66 -1.85 8.37 -4.27
N ASN A 67 -2.63 8.40 -5.36
CA ASN A 67 -2.56 9.53 -6.29
C ASN A 67 -3.07 10.84 -5.65
N SER A 68 -4.11 10.79 -4.84
CA SER A 68 -4.61 11.95 -4.08
C SER A 68 -3.56 12.49 -3.12
N ILE A 69 -2.85 11.63 -2.38
CA ILE A 69 -1.74 12.02 -1.50
C ILE A 69 -0.64 12.72 -2.31
N TYR A 70 -0.20 12.12 -3.43
CA TYR A 70 0.82 12.72 -4.29
C TYR A 70 0.40 14.09 -4.85
N ASN A 71 -0.89 14.25 -5.19
CA ASN A 71 -1.41 15.50 -5.74
C ASN A 71 -1.33 16.67 -4.73
N LEU A 72 -1.34 16.42 -3.41
CA LEU A 72 -1.22 17.47 -2.38
C LEU A 72 0.06 18.30 -2.53
N VAL A 73 1.11 17.74 -3.13
CA VAL A 73 2.40 18.40 -3.40
C VAL A 73 2.67 18.60 -4.89
N GLY A 74 1.65 18.49 -5.74
CA GLY A 74 1.77 18.66 -7.19
C GLY A 74 2.50 17.51 -7.90
N LEU A 75 2.64 16.35 -7.24
CA LEU A 75 3.15 15.12 -7.85
C LEU A 75 2.00 14.27 -8.37
N GLN A 76 2.32 13.17 -9.06
CA GLN A 76 1.32 12.21 -9.54
C GLN A 76 1.84 10.78 -9.37
N TYR A 77 0.98 9.90 -8.87
CA TYR A 77 1.25 8.46 -8.82
C TYR A 77 0.88 7.82 -10.17
N LYS A 78 1.88 7.36 -10.94
CA LYS A 78 1.68 6.89 -12.32
C LYS A 78 1.76 5.37 -12.48
N LYS A 79 1.81 4.59 -11.39
CA LYS A 79 2.04 3.13 -11.40
C LYS A 79 3.17 2.66 -12.34
N LYS A 80 4.16 3.52 -12.58
CA LYS A 80 5.28 3.19 -13.49
C LYS A 80 6.29 2.35 -12.73
N ALA A 81 6.89 1.36 -13.39
CA ALA A 81 7.92 0.49 -12.82
C ALA A 81 8.99 1.28 -12.05
N LYS A 82 9.50 2.39 -12.62
CA LYS A 82 10.47 3.27 -11.94
C LYS A 82 9.96 3.84 -10.61
N GLN A 83 8.70 4.29 -10.55
CA GLN A 83 8.10 4.78 -9.31
C GLN A 83 7.88 3.65 -8.31
N ILE A 84 7.38 2.50 -8.76
CA ILE A 84 7.18 1.32 -7.90
C ILE A 84 8.52 0.88 -7.30
N HIS A 85 9.57 0.71 -8.11
CA HIS A 85 10.91 0.41 -7.62
C HIS A 85 11.40 1.44 -6.61
N SER A 86 11.16 2.73 -6.88
CA SER A 86 11.57 3.79 -5.99
C SER A 86 10.81 3.77 -4.64
N ILE A 87 9.56 3.34 -4.62
CA ILE A 87 8.78 3.12 -3.39
C ILE A 87 9.32 1.90 -2.66
N CYS A 88 9.51 0.76 -3.35
CA CYS A 88 10.06 -0.46 -2.74
C CYS A 88 11.41 -0.24 -2.05
N HIS A 89 12.29 0.62 -2.60
CA HIS A 89 13.55 0.98 -1.95
C HIS A 89 13.40 1.87 -0.71
N ARG A 90 12.24 2.49 -0.50
CA ARG A 90 11.93 3.36 0.64
C ARG A 90 11.00 2.72 1.66
N VAL A 91 10.32 1.64 1.32
CA VAL A 91 9.49 0.87 2.25
C VAL A 91 10.38 0.31 3.34
N ASP A 92 9.98 0.53 4.59
CA ASP A 92 10.61 -0.11 5.72
C ASP A 92 10.03 -1.52 5.90
N TYR A 93 10.68 -2.52 5.30
CA TYR A 93 10.23 -3.92 5.39
C TYR A 93 10.21 -4.45 6.83
N GLY A 94 11.10 -3.96 7.70
CA GLY A 94 11.10 -4.35 9.10
C GLY A 94 9.85 -3.86 9.79
N ARG A 95 9.50 -2.58 9.59
CA ARG A 95 8.25 -2.01 10.09
C ARG A 95 7.04 -2.71 9.49
N LEU A 96 7.00 -2.87 8.17
CA LEU A 96 5.86 -3.46 7.47
C LEU A 96 5.59 -4.91 7.90
N CYS A 97 6.63 -5.71 8.17
CA CYS A 97 6.49 -7.13 8.50
C CYS A 97 6.50 -7.46 10.00
N LEU A 98 7.08 -6.60 10.85
CA LEU A 98 7.35 -6.90 12.26
C LEU A 98 6.72 -5.91 13.25
N ASP A 99 6.25 -4.74 12.79
CA ASP A 99 5.58 -3.76 13.65
C ASP A 99 4.08 -4.03 13.71
N ASP A 100 3.60 -4.53 14.85
CA ASP A 100 2.19 -4.85 15.08
C ASP A 100 1.23 -3.67 14.81
N THR A 101 1.69 -2.42 14.95
CA THR A 101 0.87 -1.23 14.67
C THR A 101 0.57 -1.06 13.18
N VAL A 102 1.48 -1.50 12.31
CA VAL A 102 1.30 -1.52 10.85
C VAL A 102 0.67 -2.84 10.42
N HIS A 103 1.09 -3.95 11.02
CA HIS A 103 0.67 -5.31 10.69
C HIS A 103 -0.85 -5.51 10.85
N ASN A 104 -1.45 -4.88 11.86
CA ASN A 104 -2.89 -4.95 12.09
C ASN A 104 -3.73 -4.17 11.06
N LYS A 105 -3.12 -3.26 10.29
CA LYS A 105 -3.79 -2.48 9.24
C LYS A 105 -3.83 -3.19 7.88
N VAL A 106 -2.99 -4.23 7.72
CA VAL A 106 -2.89 -5.06 6.51
C VAL A 106 -2.99 -6.56 6.86
N PRO A 107 -4.19 -7.04 7.30
CA PRO A 107 -4.44 -8.43 7.66
C PRO A 107 -3.96 -9.50 6.66
N ARG A 108 -4.04 -9.24 5.35
CA ARG A 108 -3.62 -10.19 4.30
C ARG A 108 -2.12 -10.33 4.21
N LEU A 109 -1.38 -9.25 4.45
CA LEU A 109 0.07 -9.33 4.56
C LEU A 109 0.48 -10.20 5.75
N ARG A 110 -0.23 -10.07 6.87
CA ARG A 110 -0.03 -10.93 8.04
C ARG A 110 -0.25 -12.39 7.72
N GLU A 111 -1.38 -12.72 7.07
CA GLU A 111 -1.67 -14.07 6.64
C GLU A 111 -0.55 -14.63 5.74
N LEU A 112 0.00 -13.80 4.85
CA LEU A 112 1.12 -14.19 3.98
C LEU A 112 2.41 -14.45 4.78
N ILE A 113 2.78 -13.58 5.71
CA ILE A 113 3.99 -13.72 6.53
C ILE A 113 3.90 -14.97 7.41
N GLU A 114 2.76 -15.20 8.05
CA GLU A 114 2.51 -16.40 8.87
C GLU A 114 2.68 -17.66 8.02
N LYS A 115 2.08 -17.69 6.82
CA LYS A 115 2.24 -18.82 5.87
C LYS A 115 3.68 -19.01 5.41
N LEU A 116 4.44 -17.94 5.17
CA LEU A 116 5.84 -18.03 4.77
C LEU A 116 6.73 -18.61 5.88
N GLY A 117 6.46 -18.25 7.14
CA GLY A 117 7.18 -18.80 8.30
C GLY A 117 6.91 -20.29 8.56
N GLU A 118 5.78 -20.83 8.07
CA GLU A 118 5.49 -22.28 8.15
C GLU A 118 6.33 -23.12 7.17
N PHE A 119 7.00 -22.50 6.18
CA PHE A 119 7.86 -23.18 5.20
C PHE A 119 9.33 -23.26 5.61
N GLU A 120 9.75 -22.61 6.70
CA GLU A 120 11.10 -22.69 7.28
C GLU A 120 11.23 -23.80 8.34
#